data_AF-A0A4R2JQ56-F1
#
_entry.id   AF-A0A4R2JQ56-F1
#
_cell.length_a   1.000
_cell.length_b   1.000
_cell.length_c   1.000
_cell.angle_alpha   90.00
_cell.angle_beta   90.00
_cell.angle_gamma   90.00
#
_symmetry.space_group_name_H-M   'P 1'
#
loop_
_entity.id
_entity.type
_entity.pdbx_description
1 polymer ?
#
loop_
_entity_poly.entity_id
_entity_poly.type
_entity_poly.pdbx_seq_one_letter_code
_entity_poly.pdbx_strand_id
1 'polypeptide(L)'
;MMVLNYKTRNINIIDWEGIKMLSKKLISFILILTLTFNLNYVFAATRENGLLIKHDDTIAGQFDVSFNNKKIKIYYGTFKAHKNNAYVIIQNMGNSKIELYINGQKIYIPRDLDDENKDLKINIGPYVNEGENDIVVYSEKVPNKTRIIIPYLELRAGTPEEVGMLSETLNKIDKIVNDAINKGITPGAVVLVAKDGVIVKNTAYGYAQKYDMGKLLDEPRLMMTNTIFDLASVTKVMATTQAIMQLVSQGKLKVTDKVSKYIPDFAQNGKGDITIADLLTHTSGLSPWKPLYYHAKNADEVLEYICKLPLEYKTGTDRKYSDIGFMTLGFVIKAITGKDVDEYTRENIYSKLGMKDTMFNPLKDTRDLKWRIAATSWGNPFEYKMVAQPGWIYPIEEKLEDWNGWRNYTLVGEANDGNCFYANSGVAGHAGLFSTANDLAILGQAMLNGAFL
;
A
#
# COMPACT_ATOMS: atom_id res chain seq x y z
N MET A 1 17.47 -26.19 -43.39
CA MET A 1 18.74 -26.56 -42.75
C MET A 1 19.39 -25.28 -42.26
N MET A 2 19.45 -25.04 -40.95
CA MET A 2 19.94 -23.78 -40.37
C MET A 2 21.36 -24.00 -39.85
N VAL A 3 22.33 -23.20 -40.32
CA VAL A 3 23.70 -23.20 -39.81
C VAL A 3 23.83 -22.06 -38.80
N LEU A 4 24.00 -22.40 -37.53
CA LEU A 4 24.33 -21.47 -36.45
C LEU A 4 25.80 -21.06 -36.58
N ASN A 5 26.08 -19.76 -36.78
CA ASN A 5 27.44 -19.24 -36.68
C ASN A 5 27.60 -18.45 -35.37
N TYR A 6 28.42 -18.98 -34.47
CA TYR A 6 28.50 -18.62 -33.05
C TYR A 6 29.23 -17.30 -32.72
N LYS A 7 29.60 -16.47 -33.71
CA LYS A 7 30.53 -15.34 -33.48
C LYS A 7 30.03 -13.93 -33.79
N THR A 8 28.80 -13.75 -34.26
CA THR A 8 28.25 -12.40 -34.48
C THR A 8 26.79 -12.34 -34.01
N ARG A 9 26.48 -11.42 -33.08
CA ARG A 9 25.11 -11.13 -32.57
C ARG A 9 24.15 -10.55 -33.63
N ASN A 10 24.40 -10.77 -34.92
CA ASN A 10 23.52 -10.33 -36.00
C ASN A 10 22.92 -11.57 -36.66
N ILE A 11 21.61 -11.75 -36.49
CA ILE A 11 20.82 -12.71 -37.27
C ILE A 11 20.13 -11.92 -38.39
N ASN A 12 20.39 -12.32 -39.63
CA ASN A 12 19.78 -11.74 -40.82
C ASN A 12 18.29 -12.09 -40.92
N ILE A 13 17.58 -11.13 -41.50
CA ILE A 13 16.13 -11.06 -41.76
C ILE A 13 15.58 -12.40 -42.26
N ILE A 14 14.55 -12.91 -41.59
CA ILE A 14 13.75 -14.05 -42.06
C ILE A 14 12.72 -13.52 -43.06
N ASP A 15 12.72 -14.12 -44.25
CA ASP A 15 11.76 -13.88 -45.31
C ASP A 15 10.33 -14.29 -44.87
N TRP A 16 9.38 -13.38 -45.01
CA TRP A 16 8.05 -13.41 -44.37
C TRP A 16 7.08 -14.42 -44.98
N GLU A 17 7.34 -14.91 -46.19
CA GLU A 17 6.43 -15.88 -46.84
C GLU A 17 6.60 -17.32 -46.31
N GLY A 18 7.76 -17.68 -45.77
CA GLY A 18 8.04 -19.05 -45.29
C GLY A 18 7.33 -19.44 -43.99
N ILE A 19 6.90 -18.48 -43.17
CA ILE A 19 6.29 -18.72 -41.85
C ILE A 19 4.84 -19.20 -41.97
N LYS A 20 4.13 -18.86 -43.07
CA LYS A 20 2.74 -19.26 -43.30
C LYS A 20 2.54 -20.78 -43.44
N MET A 21 3.60 -21.54 -43.70
CA MET A 21 3.56 -23.00 -43.85
C MET A 21 3.86 -23.77 -42.56
N LEU A 22 4.10 -23.10 -41.44
CA LEU A 22 4.47 -23.77 -40.20
C LEU A 22 3.23 -24.23 -39.41
N SER A 23 3.26 -25.48 -38.93
CA SER A 23 2.19 -26.02 -38.10
C SER A 23 2.05 -25.22 -36.79
N LYS A 24 0.83 -25.13 -36.24
CA LYS A 24 0.56 -24.42 -34.96
C LYS A 24 1.50 -24.83 -33.82
N LYS A 25 1.93 -26.11 -33.78
CA LYS A 25 2.89 -26.62 -32.79
C LYS A 25 4.29 -26.02 -32.95
N LEU A 26 4.73 -25.79 -34.19
CA LEU A 26 6.05 -25.22 -34.47
C LEU A 26 6.09 -23.72 -34.16
N ILE A 27 4.98 -23.00 -34.36
CA ILE A 27 4.84 -21.58 -33.98
C ILE A 27 4.89 -21.44 -32.46
N SER A 28 4.17 -22.28 -31.70
CA SER A 28 4.25 -22.30 -30.24
C SER A 28 5.67 -22.62 -29.75
N PHE A 29 6.37 -23.55 -30.40
CA PHE A 29 7.73 -23.91 -30.05
C PHE A 29 8.74 -22.78 -30.34
N ILE A 30 8.59 -22.09 -31.49
CA ILE A 30 9.39 -20.92 -31.85
C ILE A 30 9.11 -19.76 -30.87
N LEU A 31 7.84 -19.54 -30.48
CA LEU A 31 7.47 -18.51 -29.49
C LEU A 31 8.12 -18.76 -28.13
N ILE A 32 8.03 -20.01 -27.64
CA ILE A 32 8.67 -20.45 -26.39
C ILE A 32 10.19 -20.21 -26.49
N LEU A 33 10.83 -20.58 -27.60
CA LEU A 33 12.26 -20.31 -27.82
C LEU A 33 12.56 -18.81 -27.81
N THR A 34 11.84 -17.97 -28.55
CA THR A 34 12.08 -16.51 -28.57
C THR A 34 11.86 -15.83 -27.22
N LEU A 35 10.88 -16.30 -26.42
CA LEU A 35 10.62 -15.81 -25.06
C LEU A 35 11.71 -16.28 -24.09
N THR A 36 12.26 -17.48 -24.27
CA THR A 36 13.40 -17.99 -23.49
C THR A 36 14.70 -17.23 -23.80
N PHE A 37 14.82 -16.63 -24.98
CA PHE A 37 16.01 -15.90 -25.45
C PHE A 37 15.87 -14.37 -25.46
N ASN A 38 14.82 -13.81 -24.84
CA ASN A 38 14.65 -12.36 -24.65
C ASN A 38 14.66 -11.55 -25.96
N LEU A 39 13.98 -12.04 -27.01
CA LEU A 39 13.91 -11.38 -28.32
C LEU A 39 12.65 -10.48 -28.42
N ASN A 40 12.86 -9.16 -28.36
CA ASN A 40 11.85 -8.09 -28.43
C ASN A 40 10.94 -8.05 -29.69
N TYR A 41 11.08 -8.97 -30.64
CA TYR A 41 10.52 -8.82 -32.00
C TYR A 41 9.21 -9.59 -32.30
N VAL A 42 8.59 -10.24 -31.30
CA VAL A 42 7.47 -11.18 -31.56
C VAL A 42 6.08 -10.50 -31.57
N PHE A 43 5.98 -9.21 -31.26
CA PHE A 43 4.69 -8.52 -31.05
C PHE A 43 3.77 -8.40 -32.27
N ALA A 44 4.28 -8.49 -33.51
CA ALA A 44 3.47 -8.25 -34.71
C ALA A 44 2.70 -9.48 -35.22
N ALA A 45 3.22 -10.71 -35.01
CA ALA A 45 2.67 -11.93 -35.63
C ALA A 45 1.41 -12.50 -34.91
N THR A 46 1.08 -11.97 -33.74
CA THR A 46 0.13 -12.59 -32.79
C THR A 46 -1.31 -12.07 -32.95
N ARG A 47 -1.49 -10.86 -33.49
CA ARG A 47 -2.82 -10.27 -33.77
C ARG A 47 -3.58 -10.97 -34.90
N GLU A 48 -2.91 -11.46 -35.94
CA GLU A 48 -3.59 -12.08 -37.11
C GLU A 48 -4.02 -13.54 -36.87
N ASN A 49 -3.42 -14.26 -35.91
CA ASN A 49 -3.68 -15.68 -35.65
C ASN A 49 -4.50 -15.96 -34.37
N GLY A 50 -5.03 -14.93 -33.71
CA GLY A 50 -5.82 -15.09 -32.48
C GLY A 50 -5.01 -15.46 -31.23
N LEU A 51 -3.68 -15.31 -31.27
CA LEU A 51 -2.79 -15.42 -30.11
C LEU A 51 -2.77 -14.05 -29.42
N LEU A 52 -3.71 -13.80 -28.51
CA LEU A 52 -3.63 -12.59 -27.68
C LEU A 52 -2.54 -12.79 -26.62
N ILE A 53 -1.46 -12.00 -26.66
CA ILE A 53 -0.59 -11.79 -25.51
C ILE A 53 -1.24 -10.66 -24.72
N LYS A 54 -1.89 -10.99 -23.59
CA LYS A 54 -2.40 -9.97 -22.68
C LYS A 54 -1.34 -9.73 -21.61
N HIS A 55 -0.76 -8.53 -21.63
CA HIS A 55 -0.10 -7.97 -20.47
C HIS A 55 -1.23 -7.47 -19.56
N ASP A 56 -1.64 -8.29 -18.59
CA ASP A 56 -2.60 -7.80 -17.59
C ASP A 56 -1.88 -6.86 -16.63
N ASP A 57 -2.60 -5.85 -16.16
CA ASP A 57 -2.13 -4.83 -15.22
C ASP A 57 -1.74 -5.53 -13.90
N THR A 58 -0.51 -6.02 -13.83
CA THR A 58 0.05 -6.66 -12.64
C THR A 58 0.30 -5.58 -11.59
N ILE A 59 -0.40 -5.70 -10.47
CA ILE A 59 0.05 -5.08 -9.22
C ILE A 59 1.37 -5.76 -8.89
N ALA A 60 2.51 -5.05 -8.90
CA ALA A 60 3.80 -5.76 -8.84
C ALA A 60 3.93 -6.64 -7.60
N GLY A 61 4.37 -7.88 -7.83
CA GLY A 61 4.37 -8.94 -6.83
C GLY A 61 3.14 -9.84 -6.84
N GLN A 62 2.12 -9.55 -7.64
CA GLN A 62 1.00 -10.46 -7.91
C GLN A 62 0.82 -10.69 -9.42
N PHE A 63 0.61 -11.94 -9.82
CA PHE A 63 0.13 -12.30 -11.15
C PHE A 63 -1.24 -12.93 -10.97
N ASP A 64 -2.30 -12.38 -11.56
CA ASP A 64 -3.67 -12.90 -11.41
C ASP A 64 -4.36 -12.91 -12.77
N VAL A 65 -4.47 -14.09 -13.36
CA VAL A 65 -5.11 -14.26 -14.66
C VAL A 65 -6.36 -15.10 -14.50
N SER A 66 -7.50 -14.51 -14.88
CA SER A 66 -8.80 -15.17 -14.92
C SER A 66 -9.24 -15.47 -16.34
N PHE A 67 -9.66 -16.70 -16.60
CA PHE A 67 -10.10 -17.14 -17.93
C PHE A 67 -11.64 -17.06 -18.05
N ASN A 68 -12.16 -16.03 -18.74
CA ASN A 68 -13.60 -15.77 -18.91
C ASN A 68 -14.09 -15.99 -20.35
N ASN A 69 -14.23 -17.24 -20.81
CA ASN A 69 -14.75 -17.59 -22.15
C ASN A 69 -14.00 -16.96 -23.34
N LYS A 70 -12.80 -16.41 -23.12
CA LYS A 70 -11.96 -15.76 -24.14
C LYS A 70 -11.04 -16.80 -24.79
N LYS A 71 -10.79 -16.66 -26.11
CA LYS A 71 -9.92 -17.53 -26.94
C LYS A 71 -8.41 -17.56 -26.57
N ILE A 72 -7.97 -16.97 -25.45
CA ILE A 72 -6.58 -16.54 -25.24
C ILE A 72 -5.65 -17.73 -24.92
N LYS A 73 -4.49 -17.79 -25.60
CA LYS A 73 -3.58 -18.96 -25.57
C LYS A 73 -2.18 -18.74 -25.00
N ILE A 74 -1.72 -17.53 -24.68
CA ILE A 74 -0.46 -17.32 -23.93
C ILE A 74 -0.58 -16.04 -23.10
N TYR A 75 -0.29 -16.11 -21.81
CA TYR A 75 -0.08 -14.94 -20.94
C TYR A 75 1.38 -14.87 -20.57
N TYR A 76 1.91 -13.66 -20.52
CA TYR A 76 3.24 -13.35 -20.05
C TYR A 76 3.14 -12.21 -19.04
N GLY A 77 3.92 -12.29 -17.98
CA GLY A 77 4.09 -11.21 -17.03
C GLY A 77 5.37 -11.37 -16.25
N THR A 78 5.69 -10.38 -15.42
CA THR A 78 6.76 -10.48 -14.44
C THR A 78 6.19 -10.40 -13.02
N PHE A 79 6.89 -11.00 -12.07
CA PHE A 79 6.55 -10.94 -10.65
C PHE A 79 7.82 -10.92 -9.81
N LYS A 80 7.73 -10.43 -8.57
CA LYS A 80 8.83 -10.53 -7.62
C LYS A 80 8.65 -11.74 -6.71
N ALA A 81 9.74 -12.45 -6.44
CA ALA A 81 9.75 -13.58 -5.52
C ALA A 81 11.10 -13.76 -4.81
N HIS A 82 11.04 -14.46 -3.69
CA HIS A 82 12.21 -14.98 -2.98
C HIS A 82 12.15 -16.51 -3.00
N LYS A 83 13.27 -17.18 -3.22
CA LYS A 83 13.32 -18.65 -3.41
C LYS A 83 12.66 -19.43 -2.28
N ASN A 84 12.77 -18.91 -1.07
CA ASN A 84 12.27 -19.59 0.14
C ASN A 84 10.76 -19.40 0.37
N ASN A 85 10.07 -18.56 -0.40
CA ASN A 85 8.65 -18.28 -0.21
C ASN A 85 7.94 -17.93 -1.53
N ALA A 86 8.15 -18.75 -2.57
CA ALA A 86 7.53 -18.55 -3.87
C ALA A 86 6.56 -19.69 -4.20
N TYR A 87 5.30 -19.35 -4.46
CA TYR A 87 4.28 -20.32 -4.85
C TYR A 87 3.29 -19.76 -5.86
N VAL A 88 2.68 -20.66 -6.64
CA VAL A 88 1.57 -20.36 -7.55
C VAL A 88 0.34 -21.08 -7.02
N ILE A 89 -0.79 -20.39 -6.97
CA ILE A 89 -2.11 -20.94 -6.68
C ILE A 89 -2.88 -21.07 -8.00
N ILE A 90 -3.43 -22.25 -8.27
CA ILE A 90 -4.33 -22.49 -9.39
C ILE A 90 -5.71 -22.80 -8.80
N GLN A 91 -6.69 -21.94 -9.06
CA GLN A 91 -8.07 -22.11 -8.59
C GLN A 91 -8.98 -22.59 -9.73
N ASN A 92 -9.99 -23.41 -9.41
CA ASN A 92 -10.98 -23.93 -10.36
C ASN A 92 -10.33 -24.58 -11.59
N MET A 93 -9.34 -25.44 -11.38
CA MET A 93 -8.56 -26.05 -12.47
C MET A 93 -9.43 -26.96 -13.34
N GLY A 94 -10.33 -27.75 -12.75
CA GLY A 94 -11.17 -28.71 -13.47
C GLY A 94 -10.37 -29.53 -14.50
N ASN A 95 -10.90 -29.68 -15.71
CA ASN A 95 -10.22 -30.35 -16.83
C ASN A 95 -9.28 -29.44 -17.66
N SER A 96 -8.74 -28.38 -17.07
CA SER A 96 -7.80 -27.47 -17.75
C SER A 96 -6.55 -28.18 -18.22
N LYS A 97 -6.09 -27.87 -19.44
CA LYS A 97 -4.71 -28.16 -19.87
C LYS A 97 -3.89 -26.87 -19.81
N ILE A 98 -3.35 -26.58 -18.63
CA ILE A 98 -2.45 -25.44 -18.40
C ILE A 98 -1.00 -25.92 -18.45
N GLU A 99 -0.15 -25.15 -19.11
CA GLU A 99 1.29 -25.22 -18.95
C GLU A 99 1.77 -23.91 -18.34
N LEU A 100 2.59 -24.02 -17.30
CA LEU A 100 3.15 -22.90 -16.59
C LEU A 100 4.67 -22.96 -16.73
N TYR A 101 5.27 -21.81 -17.04
CA TYR A 101 6.72 -21.66 -17.11
C TYR A 101 7.14 -20.49 -16.23
N ILE A 102 8.19 -20.67 -15.45
CA ILE A 102 8.82 -19.62 -14.64
C ILE A 102 10.27 -19.51 -15.08
N ASN A 103 10.72 -18.32 -15.49
CA ASN A 103 12.05 -18.08 -16.05
C ASN A 103 12.43 -19.11 -17.15
N GLY A 104 11.47 -19.43 -18.02
CA GLY A 104 11.62 -20.41 -19.10
C GLY A 104 11.57 -21.89 -18.67
N GLN A 105 11.51 -22.20 -17.37
CA GLN A 105 11.44 -23.55 -16.86
C GLN A 105 10.00 -24.02 -16.65
N LYS A 106 9.64 -25.18 -17.19
CA LYS A 106 8.29 -25.74 -17.10
C LYS A 106 7.99 -26.25 -15.68
N ILE A 107 6.89 -25.77 -15.10
CA ILE A 107 6.40 -26.18 -13.79
C ILE A 107 5.54 -27.43 -13.92
N TYR A 108 5.78 -28.41 -13.06
CA TYR A 108 4.92 -29.58 -12.95
C TYR A 108 3.63 -29.24 -12.22
N ILE A 109 2.50 -29.50 -12.87
CA ILE A 109 1.15 -29.35 -12.31
C ILE A 109 0.58 -30.77 -12.14
N PRO A 110 0.34 -31.24 -10.90
CA PRO A 110 -0.29 -32.53 -10.65
C PRO A 110 -1.66 -32.64 -11.35
N ARG A 111 -1.93 -33.76 -12.02
CA ARG A 111 -3.11 -33.95 -12.87
C ARG A 111 -4.33 -34.57 -12.18
N ASP A 112 -4.18 -35.09 -10.96
CA ASP A 112 -5.19 -35.93 -10.30
C ASP A 112 -6.04 -35.18 -9.27
N LEU A 113 -6.44 -33.95 -9.59
CA LEU A 113 -7.36 -33.18 -8.74
C LEU A 113 -8.75 -33.19 -9.39
N ASP A 114 -9.45 -34.31 -9.21
CA ASP A 114 -10.88 -34.49 -9.56
C ASP A 114 -11.85 -33.61 -8.73
N ASP A 115 -11.31 -32.66 -7.95
CA ASP A 115 -12.09 -31.79 -7.09
C ASP A 115 -12.11 -30.37 -7.68
N GLU A 116 -13.19 -30.05 -8.40
CA GLU A 116 -13.41 -28.73 -9.03
C GLU A 116 -13.30 -27.55 -8.04
N ASN A 117 -13.31 -27.80 -6.73
CA ASN A 117 -13.33 -26.79 -5.68
C ASN A 117 -12.04 -26.65 -4.86
N LYS A 118 -10.95 -27.36 -5.18
CA LYS A 118 -9.71 -27.29 -4.38
C LYS A 118 -8.61 -26.46 -5.05
N ASP A 119 -8.20 -25.39 -4.37
CA ASP A 119 -7.06 -24.57 -4.77
C ASP A 119 -5.75 -25.39 -4.75
N LEU A 120 -5.06 -25.43 -5.89
CA LEU A 120 -3.76 -26.09 -6.03
C LEU A 120 -2.62 -25.10 -5.76
N LYS A 121 -1.93 -25.25 -4.63
CA LYS A 121 -0.74 -24.46 -4.27
C LYS A 121 0.53 -25.21 -4.66
N ILE A 122 1.32 -24.66 -5.58
CA ILE A 122 2.56 -25.25 -6.11
C ILE A 122 3.75 -24.41 -5.65
N ASN A 123 4.75 -25.04 -5.00
CA ASN A 123 6.01 -24.38 -4.68
C ASN A 123 6.83 -24.14 -5.96
N ILE A 124 7.11 -22.88 -6.28
CA ILE A 124 7.94 -22.48 -7.43
C ILE A 124 9.33 -21.95 -7.01
N GLY A 125 9.68 -22.05 -5.74
CA GLY A 125 11.00 -21.67 -5.18
C GLY A 125 12.21 -22.15 -5.99
N PRO A 126 12.25 -23.41 -6.45
CA PRO A 126 13.35 -23.91 -7.29
C PRO A 126 13.49 -23.24 -8.67
N TYR A 127 12.44 -22.57 -9.15
CA TYR A 127 12.34 -22.03 -10.50
C TYR A 127 12.48 -20.50 -10.55
N VAL A 128 12.49 -19.83 -9.38
CA VAL A 128 12.60 -18.36 -9.28
C VAL A 128 14.03 -17.90 -8.97
N ASN A 129 14.36 -16.70 -9.45
CA ASN A 129 15.45 -15.87 -9.00
C ASN A 129 14.99 -14.99 -7.83
N GLU A 130 15.95 -14.51 -7.04
CA GLU A 130 15.67 -13.45 -6.08
C GLU A 130 15.31 -12.15 -6.82
N GLY A 131 14.20 -11.52 -6.46
CA GLY A 131 13.71 -10.31 -7.13
C GLY A 131 12.81 -10.65 -8.30
N GLU A 132 13.07 -10.07 -9.48
CA GLU A 132 12.18 -10.15 -10.64
C GLU A 132 12.28 -11.48 -11.39
N ASN A 133 11.12 -11.99 -11.81
CA ASN A 133 10.93 -13.30 -12.43
C ASN A 133 9.91 -13.20 -13.57
N ASP A 134 10.14 -13.96 -14.62
CA ASP A 134 9.19 -14.12 -15.73
C ASP A 134 8.21 -15.26 -15.44
N ILE A 135 6.93 -15.05 -15.76
CA ILE A 135 5.91 -16.09 -15.80
C ILE A 135 5.28 -16.16 -17.20
N VAL A 136 5.16 -17.38 -17.73
CA VAL A 136 4.37 -17.66 -18.93
C VAL A 136 3.31 -18.69 -18.59
N VAL A 137 2.07 -18.39 -18.93
CA VAL A 137 0.95 -19.34 -18.83
C VAL A 137 0.44 -19.63 -20.24
N TYR A 138 0.51 -20.89 -20.65
CA TYR A 138 -0.09 -21.39 -21.88
C TYR A 138 -1.29 -22.26 -21.54
N SER A 139 -2.35 -22.20 -22.36
CA SER A 139 -3.40 -23.21 -22.28
C SER A 139 -4.05 -23.49 -23.63
N GLU A 140 -4.29 -24.79 -23.89
CA GLU A 140 -5.02 -25.25 -25.07
C GLU A 140 -6.54 -25.18 -24.92
N LYS A 141 -7.02 -25.38 -23.68
CA LYS A 141 -8.42 -25.45 -23.30
C LYS A 141 -8.54 -25.10 -21.82
N VAL A 142 -9.18 -23.98 -21.52
CA VAL A 142 -9.42 -23.51 -20.15
C VAL A 142 -10.92 -23.52 -19.87
N PRO A 143 -11.40 -24.20 -18.82
CA PRO A 143 -12.74 -24.01 -18.28
C PRO A 143 -13.00 -22.54 -17.97
N ASN A 144 -14.28 -22.16 -18.04
CA ASN A 144 -14.68 -20.86 -17.52
C ASN A 144 -14.41 -20.83 -16.02
N LYS A 145 -13.67 -19.81 -15.55
CA LYS A 145 -13.35 -19.49 -14.15
C LYS A 145 -12.03 -20.03 -13.58
N THR A 146 -11.18 -20.70 -14.36
CA THR A 146 -9.82 -21.02 -13.85
C THR A 146 -9.07 -19.72 -13.56
N ARG A 147 -8.30 -19.70 -12.47
CA ARG A 147 -7.43 -18.59 -12.09
C ARG A 147 -6.03 -19.07 -11.78
N ILE A 148 -5.03 -18.34 -12.23
CA ILE A 148 -3.64 -18.57 -11.86
C ILE A 148 -3.15 -17.34 -11.11
N ILE A 149 -2.72 -17.56 -9.87
CA ILE A 149 -2.41 -16.54 -8.92
C ILE A 149 -0.97 -16.76 -8.41
N ILE A 150 -0.07 -15.82 -8.66
CA ILE A 150 1.11 -15.64 -7.81
C ILE A 150 0.70 -14.61 -6.78
N PRO A 151 0.60 -14.95 -5.48
CA PRO A 151 0.25 -13.98 -4.47
C PRO A 151 1.45 -13.07 -4.18
N TYR A 152 1.18 -11.96 -3.51
CA TYR A 152 2.24 -11.16 -2.92
C TYR A 152 3.10 -12.02 -2.01
N LEU A 153 4.39 -11.68 -1.97
CA LEU A 153 5.28 -12.20 -0.94
C LEU A 153 4.70 -11.84 0.44
N GLU A 154 4.26 -12.87 1.16
CA GLU A 154 3.79 -12.72 2.53
C GLU A 154 4.97 -12.64 3.49
N LEU A 155 4.82 -11.82 4.53
CA LEU A 155 5.76 -11.77 5.62
C LEU A 155 5.70 -13.08 6.43
N ARG A 156 6.86 -13.67 6.72
CA ARG A 156 7.00 -14.82 7.62
C ARG A 156 8.01 -14.53 8.73
N ALA A 157 7.88 -15.20 9.86
CA ALA A 157 8.94 -15.20 10.86
C ALA A 157 10.17 -15.98 10.37
N GLY A 158 11.35 -15.59 10.82
CA GLY A 158 12.61 -16.30 10.57
C GLY A 158 13.76 -15.69 11.38
N THR A 159 14.98 -16.15 11.11
CA THR A 159 16.17 -15.63 11.80
C THR A 159 16.86 -14.49 11.03
N PRO A 160 17.62 -13.62 11.71
CA PRO A 160 18.47 -12.63 11.05
C PRO A 160 19.42 -13.24 10.01
N GLU A 161 20.00 -14.41 10.33
CA GLU A 161 21.00 -15.08 9.49
C GLU A 161 20.42 -15.56 8.17
N GLU A 162 19.14 -15.96 8.12
CA GLU A 162 18.45 -16.37 6.88
C GLU A 162 18.48 -15.30 5.80
N VAL A 163 18.53 -14.03 6.19
CA VAL A 163 18.52 -12.87 5.29
C VAL A 163 19.85 -12.10 5.35
N GLY A 164 20.91 -12.75 5.82
CA GLY A 164 22.26 -12.17 5.86
C GLY A 164 22.39 -10.99 6.83
N MET A 165 21.58 -10.95 7.88
CA MET A 165 21.70 -9.99 8.99
C MET A 165 22.37 -10.67 10.20
N LEU A 166 23.00 -9.88 11.05
CA LEU A 166 23.67 -10.37 12.26
C LEU A 166 22.76 -10.19 13.48
N SER A 167 22.41 -11.29 14.16
CA SER A 167 21.63 -11.25 15.40
C SER A 167 22.23 -10.31 16.45
N GLU A 168 23.56 -10.32 16.61
CA GLU A 168 24.26 -9.45 17.56
C GLU A 168 23.98 -7.95 17.31
N THR A 169 23.87 -7.54 16.05
CA THR A 169 23.57 -6.14 15.70
C THR A 169 22.12 -5.79 16.03
N LEU A 170 21.18 -6.70 15.74
CA LEU A 170 19.76 -6.47 16.05
C LEU A 170 19.49 -6.44 17.56
N ASN A 171 20.23 -7.21 18.36
CA ASN A 171 20.11 -7.20 19.82
C ASN A 171 20.49 -5.83 20.43
N LYS A 172 21.28 -5.00 19.75
CA LYS A 172 21.60 -3.63 20.20
C LYS A 172 20.35 -2.73 20.24
N ILE A 173 19.34 -3.03 19.44
CA ILE A 173 18.05 -2.30 19.44
C ILE A 173 17.37 -2.42 20.81
N ASP A 174 17.41 -3.60 21.43
CA ASP A 174 16.79 -3.83 22.74
C ASP A 174 17.33 -2.87 23.79
N LYS A 175 18.64 -2.66 23.79
CA LYS A 175 19.29 -1.72 24.71
C LYS A 175 18.83 -0.29 24.45
N ILE A 176 18.78 0.15 23.19
CA ILE A 176 18.37 1.52 22.84
C ILE A 176 16.93 1.78 23.29
N VAL A 177 16.01 0.86 23.03
CA VAL A 177 14.60 1.00 23.40
C VAL A 177 14.43 0.98 24.93
N ASN A 178 15.07 0.03 25.61
CA ASN A 178 15.00 -0.04 27.08
C ASN A 178 15.64 1.19 27.74
N ASP A 179 16.75 1.71 27.22
CA ASP A 179 17.36 2.93 27.73
C ASP A 179 16.42 4.15 27.56
N ALA A 180 15.69 4.25 26.45
CA ALA A 180 14.69 5.30 26.24
C ALA A 180 13.52 5.19 27.22
N ILE A 181 13.04 3.97 27.49
CA ILE A 181 11.98 3.71 28.47
C ILE A 181 12.44 4.04 29.90
N ASN A 182 13.65 3.61 30.27
CA ASN A 182 14.23 3.86 31.59
C ASN A 182 14.46 5.36 31.85
N LYS A 183 14.79 6.12 30.80
CA LYS A 183 14.92 7.59 30.85
C LYS A 183 13.58 8.33 30.81
N GLY A 184 12.46 7.64 30.67
CA GLY A 184 11.13 8.24 30.60
C GLY A 184 10.81 8.96 29.28
N ILE A 185 11.55 8.69 28.21
CA ILE A 185 11.32 9.31 26.88
C ILE A 185 10.03 8.78 26.26
N THR A 186 9.74 7.48 26.44
CA THR A 186 8.51 6.82 26.00
C THR A 186 8.09 5.76 27.01
N PRO A 187 6.79 5.51 27.25
CA PRO A 187 6.35 4.43 28.15
C PRO A 187 6.57 3.02 27.58
N GLY A 188 6.69 2.87 26.27
CA GLY A 188 6.81 1.58 25.59
C GLY A 188 6.95 1.72 24.08
N ALA A 189 7.21 0.62 23.41
CA ALA A 189 7.33 0.55 21.96
C ALA A 189 7.09 -0.87 21.42
N VAL A 190 6.75 -0.99 20.15
CA VAL A 190 6.87 -2.23 19.38
C VAL A 190 7.88 -1.98 18.26
N VAL A 191 8.88 -2.85 18.14
CA VAL A 191 9.87 -2.79 17.06
C VAL A 191 9.77 -4.04 16.20
N LEU A 192 9.51 -3.83 14.91
CA LEU A 192 9.51 -4.86 13.88
C LEU A 192 10.58 -4.55 12.84
N VAL A 193 11.41 -5.55 12.52
CA VAL A 193 12.39 -5.50 11.44
C VAL A 193 12.11 -6.65 10.49
N ALA A 194 11.90 -6.33 9.22
CA ALA A 194 11.74 -7.31 8.15
C ALA A 194 12.71 -7.01 7.01
N LYS A 195 13.20 -8.07 6.39
CA LYS A 195 14.05 -8.02 5.18
C LYS A 195 13.69 -9.22 4.31
N ASP A 196 13.58 -9.02 3.00
CA ASP A 196 13.34 -10.09 2.02
C ASP A 196 12.12 -10.98 2.38
N GLY A 197 11.04 -10.37 2.89
CA GLY A 197 9.84 -11.08 3.33
C GLY A 197 9.96 -11.80 4.68
N VAL A 198 11.10 -11.71 5.36
CA VAL A 198 11.35 -12.36 6.65
C VAL A 198 11.36 -11.33 7.77
N ILE A 199 10.43 -11.46 8.72
CA ILE A 199 10.43 -10.75 9.99
C ILE A 199 11.50 -11.38 10.87
N VAL A 200 12.60 -10.67 11.04
CA VAL A 200 13.77 -11.09 11.83
C VAL A 200 13.75 -10.54 13.26
N LYS A 201 12.85 -9.59 13.53
CA LYS A 201 12.56 -9.06 14.86
C LYS A 201 11.11 -8.59 14.94
N ASN A 202 10.41 -8.96 16.00
CA ASN A 202 9.11 -8.40 16.37
C ASN A 202 9.00 -8.45 17.91
N THR A 203 9.30 -7.34 18.56
CA THR A 203 9.44 -7.28 20.02
C THR A 203 8.66 -6.10 20.59
N ALA A 204 7.93 -6.34 21.67
CA ALA A 204 7.23 -5.31 22.45
C ALA A 204 8.01 -5.00 23.73
N TYR A 205 8.02 -3.72 24.12
CA TYR A 205 8.76 -3.20 25.27
C TYR A 205 7.87 -2.26 26.08
N GLY A 206 8.01 -2.29 27.40
CA GLY A 206 7.33 -1.38 28.30
C GLY A 206 5.80 -1.54 28.27
N TYR A 207 5.10 -0.42 28.23
CA TYR A 207 3.66 -0.36 28.51
C TYR A 207 2.88 0.28 27.36
N ALA A 208 1.75 -0.32 26.99
CA ALA A 208 0.74 0.28 26.14
C ALA A 208 -0.03 1.40 26.88
N GLN A 209 -0.10 1.32 28.21
CA GLN A 209 -0.64 2.38 29.06
C GLN A 209 0.00 2.31 30.44
N LYS A 210 0.88 3.27 30.73
CA LYS A 210 1.57 3.39 32.03
C LYS A 210 0.87 4.36 32.98
N TYR A 211 0.23 5.38 32.42
CA TYR A 211 -0.34 6.48 33.17
C TYR A 211 -1.80 6.69 32.77
N ASP A 212 -2.58 7.25 33.68
CA ASP A 212 -3.88 7.85 33.42
C ASP A 212 -3.88 9.28 33.96
N MET A 213 -4.02 10.26 33.06
CA MET A 213 -4.03 11.69 33.41
C MET A 213 -2.86 12.13 34.31
N GLY A 214 -1.65 11.65 34.01
CA GLY A 214 -0.45 11.98 34.79
C GLY A 214 -0.18 11.08 35.98
N LYS A 215 -1.17 10.31 36.43
CA LYS A 215 -1.02 9.41 37.56
C LYS A 215 -0.53 8.04 37.07
N LEU A 216 0.47 7.48 37.77
CA LEU A 216 0.88 6.10 37.56
C LEU A 216 -0.28 5.16 37.90
N LEU A 217 -0.56 4.20 37.02
CA LEU A 217 -1.58 3.18 37.27
C LEU A 217 -1.09 2.16 38.29
N ASP A 218 -2.00 1.65 39.13
CA ASP A 218 -1.71 0.54 40.03
C ASP A 218 -1.39 -0.74 39.23
N GLU A 219 -2.09 -0.92 38.10
CA GLU A 219 -1.86 -2.01 37.14
C GLU A 219 -1.61 -1.45 35.73
N PRO A 220 -0.37 -1.04 35.41
CA PRO A 220 0.00 -0.60 34.07
C PRO A 220 -0.21 -1.70 33.02
N ARG A 221 -0.79 -1.35 31.87
CA ARG A 221 -1.01 -2.31 30.77
C ARG A 221 0.26 -2.48 29.95
N LEU A 222 0.76 -3.72 29.91
CA LEU A 222 1.95 -4.09 29.13
C LEU A 222 1.75 -3.89 27.63
N MET A 223 2.85 -3.57 26.95
CA MET A 223 2.90 -3.52 25.50
C MET A 223 2.86 -4.94 24.92
N MET A 224 2.15 -5.13 23.81
CA MET A 224 2.13 -6.39 23.06
C MET A 224 2.49 -6.13 21.60
N THR A 225 3.00 -7.13 20.89
CA THR A 225 3.37 -6.99 19.46
C THR A 225 2.18 -6.72 18.55
N ASN A 226 0.98 -7.03 19.02
CA ASN A 226 -0.30 -6.74 18.36
C ASN A 226 -1.02 -5.49 18.93
N THR A 227 -0.32 -4.67 19.72
CA THR A 227 -0.85 -3.38 20.18
C THR A 227 -1.09 -2.46 18.99
N ILE A 228 -2.27 -1.84 18.97
CA ILE A 228 -2.74 -0.90 17.95
C ILE A 228 -2.38 0.51 18.42
N PHE A 229 -1.82 1.33 17.54
CA PHE A 229 -1.39 2.69 17.83
C PHE A 229 -2.16 3.68 16.97
N ASP A 230 -2.45 4.86 17.52
CA ASP A 230 -2.76 6.05 16.71
C ASP A 230 -1.51 6.40 15.90
N LEU A 231 -1.64 6.43 14.57
CA LEU A 231 -0.52 6.66 13.67
C LEU A 231 -0.22 8.14 13.43
N ALA A 232 -1.08 9.05 13.90
CA ALA A 232 -0.98 10.48 13.62
C ALA A 232 -0.67 10.71 12.13
N SER A 233 0.40 11.47 11.82
CA SER A 233 0.80 11.82 10.46
C SER A 233 1.29 10.65 9.58
N VAL A 234 1.57 9.47 10.12
CA VAL A 234 1.84 8.29 9.29
C VAL A 234 0.60 7.91 8.45
N THR A 235 -0.59 8.34 8.86
CA THR A 235 -1.84 8.29 8.06
C THR A 235 -1.66 8.84 6.64
N LYS A 236 -0.91 9.94 6.48
CA LYS A 236 -0.66 10.54 5.16
C LYS A 236 -0.08 9.54 4.19
N VAL A 237 0.95 8.80 4.63
CA VAL A 237 1.68 7.86 3.79
C VAL A 237 0.95 6.53 3.67
N MET A 238 0.29 6.07 4.73
CA MET A 238 -0.30 4.71 4.78
C MET A 238 -1.77 4.66 4.34
N ALA A 239 -2.46 5.80 4.27
CA ALA A 239 -3.83 5.90 3.76
C ALA A 239 -3.87 6.79 2.51
N THR A 240 -3.72 8.10 2.68
CA THR A 240 -4.08 9.09 1.67
C THR A 240 -3.18 9.02 0.44
N THR A 241 -1.86 8.95 0.61
CA THR A 241 -0.94 8.78 -0.51
C THR A 241 -1.20 7.47 -1.24
N GLN A 242 -1.46 6.37 -0.53
CA GLN A 242 -1.76 5.09 -1.18
C GLN A 242 -3.04 5.16 -1.99
N ALA A 243 -4.10 5.75 -1.44
CA ALA A 243 -5.37 5.92 -2.14
C ALA A 243 -5.23 6.81 -3.38
N ILE A 244 -4.52 7.93 -3.27
CA ILE A 244 -4.26 8.82 -4.42
C ILE A 244 -3.45 8.09 -5.49
N MET A 245 -2.36 7.41 -5.11
CA MET A 245 -1.52 6.69 -6.08
C MET A 245 -2.23 5.49 -6.71
N GLN A 246 -3.14 4.84 -5.99
CA GLN A 246 -4.02 3.80 -6.53
C GLN A 246 -5.03 4.36 -7.54
N LEU A 247 -5.59 5.55 -7.29
CA LEU A 247 -6.44 6.21 -8.28
C LEU A 247 -5.64 6.68 -9.51
N VAL A 248 -4.35 7.03 -9.34
CA VAL A 248 -3.43 7.31 -10.46
C VAL A 248 -3.15 6.05 -11.28
N SER A 249 -2.84 4.92 -10.63
CA SER A 249 -2.59 3.64 -11.30
C SER A 249 -3.81 3.19 -12.12
N GLN A 250 -5.01 3.45 -11.60
CA GLN A 250 -6.29 3.18 -12.27
C GLN A 250 -6.67 4.20 -13.37
N GLY A 251 -5.84 5.23 -13.60
CA GLY A 251 -6.11 6.29 -14.58
C GLY A 251 -7.29 7.21 -14.23
N LYS A 252 -7.79 7.17 -12.99
CA LYS A 252 -8.92 8.00 -12.52
C LYS A 252 -8.51 9.42 -12.18
N LEU A 253 -7.24 9.64 -11.84
CA LEU A 253 -6.66 10.96 -11.68
C LEU A 253 -5.21 11.00 -12.16
N LYS A 254 -4.71 12.19 -12.48
CA LYS A 254 -3.29 12.44 -12.72
C LYS A 254 -2.75 13.32 -11.61
N VAL A 255 -1.50 13.11 -11.23
CA VAL A 255 -0.84 14.00 -10.24
C VAL A 255 -0.74 15.45 -10.73
N THR A 256 -0.80 15.67 -12.06
CA THR A 256 -0.82 17.00 -12.69
C THR A 256 -2.22 17.59 -12.83
N ASP A 257 -3.28 16.86 -12.46
CA ASP A 257 -4.62 17.43 -12.44
C ASP A 257 -4.70 18.54 -11.39
N LYS A 258 -5.45 19.59 -11.71
CA LYS A 258 -5.77 20.65 -10.75
C LYS A 258 -6.75 20.11 -9.71
N VAL A 259 -6.61 20.52 -8.46
CA VAL A 259 -7.57 20.17 -7.39
C VAL A 259 -8.98 20.67 -7.74
N SER A 260 -9.06 21.86 -8.33
CA SER A 260 -10.30 22.51 -8.77
C SER A 260 -11.09 21.71 -9.83
N LYS A 261 -10.46 20.74 -10.50
CA LYS A 261 -11.16 19.80 -11.39
C LYS A 261 -12.14 18.91 -10.62
N TYR A 262 -11.82 18.56 -9.39
CA TYR A 262 -12.59 17.65 -8.53
C TYR A 262 -13.41 18.41 -7.49
N ILE A 263 -12.91 19.56 -7.04
CA ILE A 263 -13.55 20.41 -6.04
C ILE A 263 -13.57 21.85 -6.59
N PRO A 264 -14.58 22.24 -7.40
CA PRO A 264 -14.59 23.54 -8.09
C PRO A 264 -14.35 24.76 -7.19
N ASP A 265 -14.98 24.78 -6.01
CA ASP A 265 -14.85 25.88 -5.05
C ASP A 265 -13.44 26.04 -4.47
N PHE A 266 -12.60 25.01 -4.58
CA PHE A 266 -11.20 25.10 -4.18
C PHE A 266 -10.43 26.16 -4.99
N ALA A 267 -10.89 26.57 -6.18
CA ALA A 267 -10.20 27.55 -7.02
C ALA A 267 -10.14 28.97 -6.43
N GLN A 268 -10.92 29.25 -5.38
CA GLN A 268 -10.97 30.55 -4.72
C GLN A 268 -9.60 30.98 -4.15
N ASN A 269 -9.40 32.28 -3.98
CA ASN A 269 -8.23 32.86 -3.29
C ASN A 269 -6.87 32.43 -3.86
N GLY A 270 -6.76 32.36 -5.18
CA GLY A 270 -5.49 32.08 -5.88
C GLY A 270 -5.11 30.60 -5.95
N LYS A 271 -5.99 29.70 -5.54
CA LYS A 271 -5.73 28.24 -5.47
C LYS A 271 -6.06 27.48 -6.75
N GLY A 272 -6.57 28.17 -7.79
CA GLY A 272 -7.09 27.56 -9.02
C GLY A 272 -6.12 26.67 -9.78
N ASP A 273 -4.81 26.93 -9.70
CA ASP A 273 -3.77 26.21 -10.45
C ASP A 273 -3.04 25.14 -9.63
N ILE A 274 -3.39 24.96 -8.35
CA ILE A 274 -2.77 23.94 -7.49
C ILE A 274 -3.10 22.56 -8.01
N THR A 275 -2.07 21.74 -8.17
CA THR A 275 -2.17 20.36 -8.62
C THR A 275 -2.21 19.37 -7.46
N ILE A 276 -2.61 18.14 -7.74
CA ILE A 276 -2.51 17.02 -6.79
C ILE A 276 -1.06 16.82 -6.32
N ALA A 277 -0.07 16.97 -7.23
CA ALA A 277 1.35 16.88 -6.91
C ALA A 277 1.79 17.96 -5.90
N ASP A 278 1.27 19.18 -6.02
CA ASP A 278 1.62 20.26 -5.09
C ASP A 278 1.13 19.95 -3.66
N LEU A 279 -0.03 19.31 -3.53
CA LEU A 279 -0.53 18.83 -2.23
C LEU A 279 0.33 17.69 -1.69
N LEU A 280 0.61 16.65 -2.51
CA LEU A 280 1.42 15.48 -2.11
C LEU A 280 2.84 15.86 -1.69
N THR A 281 3.42 16.88 -2.32
CA THR A 281 4.81 17.32 -2.09
C THR A 281 4.93 18.43 -1.05
N HIS A 282 3.80 18.93 -0.53
CA HIS A 282 3.73 20.05 0.42
C HIS A 282 4.27 21.37 -0.14
N THR A 283 3.96 21.68 -1.39
CA THR A 283 4.40 22.89 -2.12
C THR A 283 3.24 23.76 -2.59
N SER A 284 2.02 23.49 -2.10
CA SER A 284 0.78 24.11 -2.56
C SER A 284 0.62 25.58 -2.17
N GLY A 285 1.31 26.07 -1.14
CA GLY A 285 1.05 27.38 -0.55
C GLY A 285 0.01 27.37 0.57
N LEU A 286 -0.66 26.24 0.84
CA LEU A 286 -1.63 26.11 1.92
C LEU A 286 -0.95 26.20 3.29
N SER A 287 -1.70 26.71 4.28
CA SER A 287 -1.21 26.76 5.66
C SER A 287 -0.80 25.38 6.16
N PRO A 288 0.32 25.29 6.92
CA PRO A 288 0.73 24.06 7.57
C PRO A 288 -0.36 23.44 8.44
N TRP A 289 -1.00 24.29 9.26
CA TRP A 289 -2.02 23.92 10.22
C TRP A 289 -2.86 25.15 10.60
N LYS A 290 -4.14 24.91 10.88
CA LYS A 290 -5.10 25.84 11.50
C LYS A 290 -5.99 25.04 12.44
N PRO A 291 -6.53 25.63 13.53
CA PRO A 291 -7.43 24.92 14.44
C PRO A 291 -8.85 24.89 13.85
N LEU A 292 -9.05 24.09 12.80
CA LEU A 292 -10.29 24.01 12.00
C LEU A 292 -11.53 23.68 12.84
N TYR A 293 -11.37 23.01 13.98
CA TYR A 293 -12.45 22.72 14.91
C TYR A 293 -13.09 23.96 15.56
N TYR A 294 -12.47 25.14 15.47
CA TYR A 294 -13.12 26.41 15.81
C TYR A 294 -14.15 26.86 14.75
N HIS A 295 -14.00 26.39 13.52
CA HIS A 295 -14.75 26.88 12.35
C HIS A 295 -15.68 25.84 11.74
N ALA A 296 -15.49 24.57 12.09
CA ALA A 296 -16.18 23.45 11.47
C ALA A 296 -16.50 22.35 12.48
N LYS A 297 -17.70 21.79 12.35
CA LYS A 297 -18.23 20.69 13.17
C LYS A 297 -18.27 19.35 12.42
N ASN A 298 -18.07 19.38 11.12
CA ASN A 298 -18.10 18.21 10.24
C ASN A 298 -17.22 18.43 9.02
N ALA A 299 -16.98 17.35 8.27
CA ALA A 299 -16.06 17.33 7.14
C ALA A 299 -16.49 18.28 6.00
N ASP A 300 -17.79 18.51 5.81
CA ASP A 300 -18.29 19.42 4.77
C ASP A 300 -17.97 20.88 5.13
N GLU A 301 -18.17 21.27 6.39
CA GLU A 301 -17.76 22.59 6.91
C GLU A 301 -16.23 22.77 6.88
N VAL A 302 -15.47 21.70 7.12
CA VAL A 302 -14.00 21.71 6.96
C VAL A 302 -13.62 22.02 5.51
N LEU A 303 -14.24 21.34 4.55
CA LEU A 303 -13.97 21.57 3.14
C LEU A 303 -14.32 23.00 2.73
N GLU A 304 -15.47 23.51 3.18
CA GLU A 304 -15.89 24.90 2.94
C GLU A 304 -14.86 25.90 3.47
N TYR A 305 -14.37 25.70 4.70
CA TYR A 305 -13.35 26.55 5.29
C TYR A 305 -12.03 26.49 4.49
N ILE A 306 -11.58 25.30 4.11
CA ILE A 306 -10.36 25.11 3.29
C ILE A 306 -10.48 25.83 1.94
N CYS A 307 -11.65 25.78 1.30
CA CYS A 307 -11.88 26.49 0.03
C CYS A 307 -11.74 28.01 0.19
N LYS A 308 -12.11 28.56 1.36
CA LYS A 308 -12.00 30.00 1.66
C LYS A 308 -10.62 30.43 2.16
N LEU A 309 -9.73 29.50 2.55
CA LEU A 309 -8.39 29.89 3.01
C LEU A 309 -7.56 30.56 1.92
N PRO A 310 -6.83 31.65 2.22
CA PRO A 310 -5.83 32.20 1.33
C PRO A 310 -4.56 31.35 1.30
N LEU A 311 -3.71 31.60 0.31
CA LEU A 311 -2.35 31.05 0.28
C LEU A 311 -1.42 31.85 1.19
N GLU A 312 -0.52 31.16 1.90
CA GLU A 312 0.56 31.80 2.67
C GLU A 312 1.76 32.18 1.79
N TYR A 313 1.93 31.46 0.68
CA TYR A 313 3.01 31.69 -0.28
C TYR A 313 2.58 31.19 -1.66
N LYS A 314 3.29 31.63 -2.70
CA LYS A 314 3.00 31.21 -4.07
C LYS A 314 3.28 29.72 -4.24
N THR A 315 2.34 28.99 -4.85
CA THR A 315 2.51 27.57 -5.16
C THR A 315 3.83 27.29 -5.89
N GLY A 316 4.55 26.26 -5.45
CA GLY A 316 5.81 25.82 -6.03
C GLY A 316 7.05 26.66 -5.66
N THR A 317 6.92 27.78 -4.93
CA THR A 317 8.09 28.61 -4.56
C THR A 317 8.70 28.28 -3.21
N ASP A 318 8.01 27.50 -2.38
CA ASP A 318 8.47 27.05 -1.06
C ASP A 318 7.85 25.67 -0.74
N ARG A 319 8.31 25.03 0.33
CA ARG A 319 7.81 23.74 0.81
C ARG A 319 7.52 23.79 2.31
N LYS A 320 6.25 23.78 2.69
CA LYS A 320 5.81 23.72 4.09
C LYS A 320 4.91 22.53 4.34
N TYR A 321 5.30 21.67 5.29
CA TYR A 321 4.51 20.50 5.71
C TYR A 321 3.10 20.92 6.11
N SER A 322 2.09 20.46 5.36
CA SER A 322 0.71 20.93 5.48
C SER A 322 -0.28 19.80 5.68
N ASP A 323 -0.97 19.83 6.81
CA ASP A 323 -2.10 18.97 7.13
C ASP A 323 -3.30 19.30 6.26
N ILE A 324 -3.55 20.59 6.03
CA ILE A 324 -4.65 21.08 5.18
C ILE A 324 -4.54 20.53 3.76
N GLY A 325 -3.32 20.46 3.22
CA GLY A 325 -3.09 19.85 1.91
C GLY A 325 -3.50 18.37 1.87
N PHE A 326 -3.22 17.61 2.92
CA PHE A 326 -3.60 16.19 3.00
C PHE A 326 -5.07 15.97 3.33
N MET A 327 -5.71 16.83 4.12
CA MET A 327 -7.18 16.83 4.25
C MET A 327 -7.84 17.05 2.89
N THR A 328 -7.33 18.01 2.10
CA THR A 328 -7.81 18.29 0.74
C THR A 328 -7.71 17.05 -0.16
N LEU A 329 -6.60 16.30 -0.09
CA LEU A 329 -6.47 15.02 -0.81
C LEU A 329 -7.53 13.99 -0.38
N GLY A 330 -7.89 13.95 0.90
CA GLY A 330 -9.01 13.16 1.41
C GLY A 330 -10.33 13.50 0.71
N PHE A 331 -10.64 14.79 0.57
CA PHE A 331 -11.84 15.25 -0.15
C PHE A 331 -11.79 14.94 -1.65
N VAL A 332 -10.61 14.99 -2.28
CA VAL A 332 -10.44 14.57 -3.68
C VAL A 332 -10.76 13.08 -3.86
N ILE A 333 -10.30 12.22 -2.93
CA ILE A 333 -10.66 10.79 -2.95
C ILE A 333 -12.18 10.63 -2.88
N LYS A 334 -12.86 11.34 -1.97
CA LYS A 334 -14.32 11.31 -1.85
C LYS A 334 -15.02 11.80 -3.12
N ALA A 335 -14.58 12.91 -3.70
CA ALA A 335 -15.16 13.46 -4.92
C ALA A 335 -15.07 12.50 -6.11
N ILE A 336 -13.98 11.74 -6.23
CA ILE A 336 -13.78 10.78 -7.32
C ILE A 336 -14.54 9.48 -7.09
N THR A 337 -14.61 9.02 -5.84
CA THR A 337 -15.03 7.64 -5.51
C THR A 337 -16.40 7.54 -4.86
N GLY A 338 -16.93 8.64 -4.34
CA GLY A 338 -18.11 8.69 -3.49
C GLY A 338 -17.88 8.15 -2.07
N LYS A 339 -16.64 7.83 -1.70
CA LYS A 339 -16.28 7.20 -0.41
C LYS A 339 -15.28 8.04 0.36
N ASP A 340 -15.47 8.10 1.67
CA ASP A 340 -14.47 8.70 2.56
C ASP A 340 -13.17 7.87 2.56
N VAL A 341 -12.07 8.49 3.00
CA VAL A 341 -10.73 7.87 2.93
C VAL A 341 -10.65 6.56 3.71
N ASP A 342 -11.40 6.44 4.81
CA ASP A 342 -11.46 5.22 5.62
C ASP A 342 -12.12 4.06 4.88
N GLU A 343 -13.29 4.28 4.29
CA GLU A 343 -14.00 3.28 3.49
C GLU A 343 -13.19 2.86 2.27
N TYR A 344 -12.66 3.85 1.53
CA TYR A 344 -11.89 3.58 0.32
C TYR A 344 -10.64 2.74 0.62
N THR A 345 -9.83 3.14 1.61
CA THR A 345 -8.59 2.43 1.96
C THR A 345 -8.85 1.07 2.58
N ARG A 346 -9.87 0.93 3.44
CA ARG A 346 -10.27 -0.36 4.01
C ARG A 346 -10.62 -1.37 2.93
N GLU A 347 -11.44 -0.98 1.96
CA GLU A 347 -11.92 -1.90 0.93
C GLU A 347 -10.89 -2.17 -0.18
N ASN A 348 -10.16 -1.13 -0.60
CA ASN A 348 -9.32 -1.23 -1.79
C ASN A 348 -7.86 -1.55 -1.50
N ILE A 349 -7.43 -1.41 -0.25
CA ILE A 349 -6.03 -1.60 0.16
C ILE A 349 -5.97 -2.60 1.31
N TYR A 350 -6.48 -2.24 2.49
CA TYR A 350 -6.21 -3.00 3.72
C TYR A 350 -6.83 -4.39 3.70
N SER A 351 -8.08 -4.52 3.26
CA SER A 351 -8.76 -5.81 3.17
C SER A 351 -8.13 -6.72 2.12
N LYS A 352 -7.60 -6.16 1.02
CA LYS A 352 -6.92 -6.92 -0.04
C LYS A 352 -5.54 -7.41 0.39
N LEU A 353 -4.85 -6.62 1.22
CA LEU A 353 -3.55 -6.98 1.79
C LEU A 353 -3.65 -7.80 3.08
N GLY A 354 -4.87 -8.05 3.59
CA GLY A 354 -5.08 -8.77 4.84
C GLY A 354 -4.65 -8.00 6.09
N MET A 355 -4.59 -6.67 6.03
CA MET A 355 -4.27 -5.78 7.15
C MET A 355 -5.50 -5.63 8.08
N LYS A 356 -5.68 -6.60 8.98
CA LYS A 356 -6.89 -6.74 9.81
C LYS A 356 -6.98 -5.77 10.98
N ASP A 357 -5.86 -5.19 11.38
CA ASP A 357 -5.75 -4.30 12.53
C ASP A 357 -5.43 -2.86 12.10
N THR A 358 -5.71 -2.52 10.84
CA THR A 358 -5.55 -1.17 10.28
C THR A 358 -6.90 -0.55 9.96
N MET A 359 -7.25 0.53 10.67
CA MET A 359 -8.58 1.16 10.55
C MET A 359 -8.60 2.59 11.08
N PHE A 360 -9.57 3.37 10.65
CA PHE A 360 -9.97 4.60 11.33
C PHE A 360 -11.01 4.28 12.41
N ASN A 361 -11.13 5.12 13.43
CA ASN A 361 -12.14 4.99 14.49
C ASN A 361 -12.26 3.57 15.11
N PRO A 362 -11.17 2.99 15.65
CA PRO A 362 -11.15 1.59 16.10
C PRO A 362 -12.13 1.26 17.24
N LEU A 363 -12.63 2.26 17.98
CA LEU A 363 -13.67 2.05 19.01
C LEU A 363 -15.06 1.78 18.43
N LYS A 364 -15.29 2.05 17.13
CA LYS A 364 -16.53 1.70 16.43
C LYS A 364 -16.49 0.27 15.86
N ASP A 365 -15.36 -0.43 16.01
CA ASP A 365 -15.19 -1.81 15.54
C ASP A 365 -15.96 -2.81 16.43
N THR A 366 -16.54 -3.83 15.82
CA THR A 366 -17.35 -4.85 16.53
C THR A 366 -16.54 -5.78 17.41
N ARG A 367 -15.20 -5.82 17.27
CA ARG A 367 -14.30 -6.74 17.99
C ARG A 367 -13.95 -6.31 19.42
N ASP A 368 -14.44 -5.15 19.88
CA ASP A 368 -14.03 -4.49 21.14
C ASP A 368 -12.50 -4.44 21.32
N LEU A 369 -11.87 -3.53 20.57
CA LEU A 369 -10.40 -3.44 20.49
C LEU A 369 -9.75 -2.60 21.59
N LYS A 370 -10.51 -2.02 22.53
CA LYS A 370 -10.01 -1.01 23.48
C LYS A 370 -8.77 -1.49 24.25
N TRP A 371 -8.78 -2.75 24.69
CA TRP A 371 -7.68 -3.37 25.44
C TRP A 371 -6.42 -3.65 24.61
N ARG A 372 -6.50 -3.56 23.29
CA ARG A 372 -5.36 -3.68 22.36
C ARG A 372 -4.80 -2.34 21.92
N ILE A 373 -5.47 -1.22 22.18
CA ILE A 373 -5.04 0.09 21.68
C ILE A 373 -4.16 0.80 22.72
N ALA A 374 -2.99 1.29 22.33
CA ALA A 374 -2.12 2.07 23.22
C ALA A 374 -2.79 3.40 23.62
N ALA A 375 -2.49 3.89 24.83
CA ALA A 375 -2.86 5.24 25.23
C ALA A 375 -1.95 6.27 24.54
N THR A 376 -2.55 7.32 23.97
CA THR A 376 -1.81 8.28 23.14
C THR A 376 -1.40 9.54 23.90
N SER A 377 -2.32 10.17 24.62
CA SER A 377 -2.08 11.44 25.32
C SER A 377 -3.10 11.69 26.43
N TRP A 378 -2.81 12.63 27.33
CA TRP A 378 -3.77 13.14 28.31
C TRP A 378 -4.52 14.32 27.70
N GLY A 379 -5.58 14.03 26.94
CA GLY A 379 -6.29 15.04 26.18
C GLY A 379 -5.49 15.60 25.01
N ASN A 380 -5.53 16.93 24.84
CA ASN A 380 -4.85 17.64 23.74
C ASN A 380 -3.92 18.76 24.22
N PRO A 381 -2.95 18.48 25.12
CA PRO A 381 -2.16 19.54 25.76
C PRO A 381 -1.25 20.27 24.77
N PHE A 382 -0.80 19.58 23.71
CA PHE A 382 0.04 20.18 22.69
C PHE A 382 -0.74 21.18 21.83
N GLU A 383 -1.90 20.79 21.31
CA GLU A 383 -2.77 21.70 20.55
C GLU A 383 -3.34 22.82 21.43
N TYR A 384 -3.69 22.52 22.68
CA TYR A 384 -4.05 23.55 23.66
C TYR A 384 -2.96 24.61 23.75
N LYS A 385 -1.69 24.19 23.88
CA LYS A 385 -0.57 25.12 23.93
C LYS A 385 -0.35 25.87 22.61
N MET A 386 -0.54 25.21 21.47
CA MET A 386 -0.47 25.87 20.15
C MET A 386 -1.48 27.00 20.04
N VAL A 387 -2.68 26.85 20.62
CA VAL A 387 -3.70 27.90 20.63
C VAL A 387 -3.48 28.93 21.73
N ALA A 388 -3.09 28.50 22.93
CA ALA A 388 -2.82 29.38 24.06
C ALA A 388 -1.61 30.30 23.85
N GLN A 389 -0.71 29.94 22.93
CA GLN A 389 0.48 30.72 22.58
C GLN A 389 0.57 30.92 21.06
N PRO A 390 -0.29 31.80 20.47
CA PRO A 390 -0.28 32.07 19.04
C PRO A 390 1.12 32.46 18.55
N GLY A 391 1.57 31.85 17.44
CA GLY A 391 2.90 32.08 16.89
C GLY A 391 4.03 31.26 17.51
N TRP A 392 3.77 30.42 18.53
CA TRP A 392 4.77 29.48 19.04
C TRP A 392 5.20 28.47 17.96
N ILE A 393 4.22 27.88 17.27
CA ILE A 393 4.45 26.97 16.14
C ILE A 393 3.85 27.55 14.86
N TYR A 394 2.60 28.00 14.92
CA TYR A 394 1.87 28.55 13.78
C TYR A 394 1.17 29.85 14.14
N PRO A 395 1.07 30.81 13.20
CA PRO A 395 0.25 31.99 13.37
C PRO A 395 -1.24 31.61 13.27
N ILE A 396 -1.99 31.96 14.31
CA ILE A 396 -3.44 31.75 14.40
C ILE A 396 -4.12 33.03 14.89
N GLU A 397 -5.41 33.16 14.59
CA GLU A 397 -6.23 34.32 14.96
C GLU A 397 -7.23 34.00 16.07
N GLU A 398 -7.47 32.71 16.26
CA GLU A 398 -8.40 32.14 17.23
C GLU A 398 -7.90 32.36 18.65
N LYS A 399 -8.82 32.72 19.55
CA LYS A 399 -8.51 32.91 20.97
C LYS A 399 -8.86 31.67 21.75
N LEU A 400 -8.04 31.38 22.76
CA LEU A 400 -8.18 30.18 23.58
C LEU A 400 -9.54 30.06 24.25
N GLU A 401 -10.11 31.18 24.69
CA GLU A 401 -11.40 31.27 25.36
C GLU A 401 -12.60 30.95 24.47
N ASP A 402 -12.43 31.00 23.14
CA ASP A 402 -13.51 30.74 22.17
C ASP A 402 -13.77 29.22 21.99
N TRP A 403 -12.95 28.36 22.61
CA TRP A 403 -13.12 26.90 22.58
C TRP A 403 -12.97 26.28 23.96
N ASN A 404 -14.02 25.56 24.37
CA ASN A 404 -14.07 24.80 25.61
C ASN A 404 -14.11 23.28 25.39
N GLY A 405 -13.96 22.80 24.15
CA GLY A 405 -14.07 21.39 23.79
C GLY A 405 -12.83 20.54 24.08
N TRP A 406 -11.87 21.05 24.87
CA TRP A 406 -10.63 20.35 25.17
C TRP A 406 -10.89 19.04 25.93
N ARG A 407 -10.48 17.91 25.35
CA ARG A 407 -10.51 16.60 26.03
C ARG A 407 -9.65 16.62 27.29
N ASN A 408 -10.20 16.11 28.40
CA ASN A 408 -9.58 16.08 29.73
C ASN A 408 -9.46 14.65 30.31
N TYR A 409 -9.30 13.67 29.43
CA TYR A 409 -9.16 12.25 29.76
C TYR A 409 -8.02 11.62 28.96
N THR A 410 -7.52 10.46 29.40
CA THR A 410 -6.50 9.71 28.65
C THR A 410 -7.10 9.14 27.37
N LEU A 411 -6.54 9.53 26.23
CA LEU A 411 -7.02 9.12 24.92
C LEU A 411 -6.60 7.68 24.62
N VAL A 412 -7.57 6.84 24.28
CA VAL A 412 -7.36 5.45 23.85
C VAL A 412 -8.35 5.15 22.72
N GLY A 413 -7.85 4.91 21.50
CA GLY A 413 -8.70 4.55 20.35
C GLY A 413 -9.41 5.71 19.64
N GLU A 414 -9.03 6.94 19.98
CA GLU A 414 -9.50 8.17 19.32
C GLU A 414 -8.29 8.93 18.78
N ALA A 415 -8.44 9.55 17.60
CA ALA A 415 -7.38 10.35 17.01
C ALA A 415 -6.92 11.46 17.97
N ASN A 416 -5.61 11.57 18.21
CA ASN A 416 -5.07 12.63 19.05
C ASN A 416 -5.15 13.99 18.36
N ASP A 417 -5.00 14.04 17.04
CA ASP A 417 -5.17 15.26 16.26
C ASP A 417 -6.61 15.82 16.40
N GLY A 418 -6.72 17.08 16.82
CA GLY A 418 -7.98 17.76 17.10
C GLY A 418 -8.78 18.07 15.84
N ASN A 419 -8.13 18.44 14.74
CA ASN A 419 -8.83 18.66 13.47
C ASN A 419 -9.46 17.35 12.96
N CYS A 420 -8.74 16.25 13.10
CA CYS A 420 -9.25 14.92 12.76
C CYS A 420 -10.42 14.55 13.68
N PHE A 421 -10.23 14.64 14.99
CA PHE A 421 -11.21 14.18 15.97
C PHE A 421 -12.49 15.05 15.99
N TYR A 422 -12.36 16.36 16.22
CA TYR A 422 -13.51 17.24 16.41
C TYR A 422 -14.18 17.62 15.08
N ALA A 423 -13.39 18.00 14.06
CA ALA A 423 -13.94 18.58 12.84
C ALA A 423 -14.21 17.53 11.74
N ASN A 424 -13.52 16.39 11.76
CA ASN A 424 -13.66 15.33 10.74
C ASN A 424 -14.17 14.00 11.31
N SER A 425 -14.73 13.99 12.53
CA SER A 425 -15.31 12.78 13.15
C SER A 425 -14.35 11.56 13.18
N GLY A 426 -13.05 11.82 13.31
CA GLY A 426 -11.99 10.82 13.37
C GLY A 426 -11.49 10.29 12.03
N VAL A 427 -11.96 10.82 10.89
CA VAL A 427 -11.56 10.38 9.54
C VAL A 427 -11.07 11.58 8.72
N ALA A 428 -9.75 11.74 8.59
CA ALA A 428 -9.18 12.81 7.79
C ALA A 428 -7.98 12.33 6.97
N GLY A 429 -7.69 13.02 5.87
CA GLY A 429 -6.57 12.63 4.99
C GLY A 429 -5.18 12.80 5.62
N HIS A 430 -5.05 13.56 6.71
CA HIS A 430 -3.77 13.84 7.36
C HIS A 430 -3.49 13.02 8.63
N ALA A 431 -4.53 12.48 9.29
CA ALA A 431 -4.48 11.78 10.57
C ALA A 431 -5.72 10.89 10.80
N GLY A 432 -5.70 10.06 11.84
CA GLY A 432 -6.85 9.25 12.28
C GLY A 432 -6.76 7.75 11.98
N LEU A 433 -5.72 7.31 11.26
CA LEU A 433 -5.47 5.90 11.05
C LEU A 433 -4.85 5.27 12.30
N PHE A 434 -5.32 4.08 12.63
CA PHE A 434 -4.74 3.20 13.65
C PHE A 434 -4.19 1.95 13.00
N SER A 435 -3.07 1.43 13.50
CA SER A 435 -2.47 0.18 12.99
C SER A 435 -1.54 -0.49 14.00
N THR A 436 -1.04 -1.68 13.64
CA THR A 436 0.02 -2.40 14.35
C THR A 436 1.32 -2.36 13.54
N ALA A 437 2.46 -2.58 14.18
CA ALA A 437 3.74 -2.68 13.46
C ALA A 437 3.71 -3.77 12.37
N ASN A 438 2.98 -4.87 12.60
CA ASN A 438 2.84 -5.97 11.65
C ASN A 438 2.09 -5.55 10.39
N ASP A 439 0.94 -4.89 10.52
CA ASP A 439 0.16 -4.44 9.37
C ASP A 439 0.92 -3.37 8.56
N LEU A 440 1.60 -2.44 9.24
CA LEU A 440 2.46 -1.48 8.55
C LEU A 440 3.58 -2.18 7.76
N ALA A 441 4.15 -3.26 8.30
CA ALA A 441 5.15 -4.05 7.60
C ALA A 441 4.58 -4.75 6.36
N ILE A 442 3.32 -5.22 6.39
CA ILE A 442 2.65 -5.82 5.21
C ILE A 442 2.60 -4.80 4.07
N LEU A 443 2.08 -3.59 4.33
CA LEU A 443 2.02 -2.54 3.32
C LEU A 443 3.42 -2.08 2.88
N GLY A 444 4.36 -1.94 3.82
CA GLY A 444 5.76 -1.61 3.50
C GLY A 444 6.42 -2.66 2.61
N GLN A 445 6.20 -3.95 2.86
CA GLN A 445 6.70 -5.04 2.03
C GLN A 445 6.02 -5.05 0.65
N ALA A 446 4.72 -4.78 0.56
CA ALA A 446 4.03 -4.63 -0.71
C ALA A 446 4.68 -3.51 -1.56
N MET A 447 4.99 -2.36 -0.96
CA MET A 447 5.68 -1.26 -1.63
C MET A 447 7.11 -1.64 -2.08
N LEU A 448 7.89 -2.33 -1.25
CA LEU A 448 9.23 -2.83 -1.62
C LEU A 448 9.17 -3.84 -2.78
N ASN A 449 8.10 -4.63 -2.84
CA ASN A 449 7.82 -5.54 -3.94
C ASN A 449 7.40 -4.82 -5.23
N GLY A 450 7.18 -3.51 -5.16
CA GLY A 450 6.76 -2.66 -6.28
C GLY A 450 5.26 -2.66 -6.52
N ALA A 451 4.45 -3.13 -5.56
CA ALA A 451 3.00 -3.24 -5.73
C ALA A 451 2.42 -1.92 -6.26
N PHE A 452 1.83 -1.99 -7.46
CA PHE A 452 0.99 -0.94 -8.02
C PHE A 452 -0.41 -1.08 -7.42
N LEU A 453 -0.62 -0.61 -6.19
CA LEU A 453 -1.90 -0.72 -5.52
C LEU A 453 -3.05 -0.16 -6.38
#